data_AF-X1IVX8-F1
#
_entry.id   AF-X1IVX8-F1
#
_cell.length_a   1.000
_cell.length_b   1.000
_cell.length_c   1.000
_cell.angle_alpha   90.00
_cell.angle_beta   90.00
_cell.angle_gamma   90.00
#
_symmetry.space_group_name_H-M   'P 1'
#
loop_
_entity.id
_entity.type
_entity.pdbx_description
1 polymer ?
#
loop_
_entity_poly.entity_id
_entity_poly.type
_entity_poly.pdbx_seq_one_letter_code
_entity_poly.pdbx_strand_id
1 'polypeptide(L)'
;MYPDGAVICRDLKNRGYKLRVLAVMSGEKWHHPKCWYSKELRDKLKERASRVAHELIKEGKANRVVFVDEIHFEVKDHFHLQVNLM
;
A
#
# COMPACT_ATOMS: atom_id res chain seq x y z
N MET A 1 1.70 12.98 2.42
CA MET A 1 1.05 12.87 1.10
C MET A 1 2.10 13.22 0.06
N TYR A 2 2.22 12.45 -1.02
CA TYR A 2 3.19 12.67 -2.09
C TYR A 2 2.64 13.65 -3.15
N PRO A 3 3.49 14.27 -4.00
CA PRO A 3 3.04 15.28 -4.98
C PRO A 3 2.04 14.77 -6.03
N ASP A 4 1.97 13.47 -6.27
CA ASP A 4 1.00 12.84 -7.17
C ASP A 4 -0.34 12.47 -6.51
N GLY A 5 -0.44 12.68 -5.20
CA GLY A 5 -1.55 12.27 -4.36
C GLY A 5 -1.39 10.88 -3.73
N ALA A 6 -0.22 10.22 -3.76
CA ALA A 6 -0.10 8.98 -3.00
C ALA A 6 -0.08 9.23 -1.47
N VAL A 7 -0.57 8.28 -0.70
CA VAL A 7 -0.44 8.19 0.76
C VAL A 7 -0.05 6.75 1.12
N ILE A 8 0.84 6.59 2.11
CA ILE A 8 1.21 5.28 2.66
C ILE A 8 0.76 5.25 4.12
N CYS A 9 -0.27 4.47 4.42
CA CYS A 9 -0.72 4.22 5.79
C CYS A 9 -0.04 2.97 6.34
N ARG A 10 0.38 3.00 7.60
CA ARG A 10 0.99 1.87 8.31
C ARG A 10 0.01 1.40 9.39
N ASP A 11 -0.55 0.21 9.26
CA ASP A 11 -1.45 -0.38 10.26
C ASP A 11 -0.72 -1.38 11.16
N LEU A 12 -0.70 -1.07 12.46
CA LEU A 12 -0.09 -1.85 13.52
C LEU A 12 -1.19 -2.43 14.42
N LYS A 13 -1.75 -3.60 14.06
CA LYS A 13 -2.57 -4.36 15.02
C LYS A 13 -1.67 -4.93 16.12
N ASN A 14 -1.76 -4.33 17.31
CA ASN A 14 -0.99 -4.72 18.48
C ASN A 14 -1.50 -6.05 19.06
N ARG A 15 -0.91 -7.17 18.61
CA ARG A 15 -0.97 -8.54 19.18
C ARG A 15 0.03 -9.50 18.49
N GLY A 16 1.23 -9.00 18.19
CA GLY A 16 2.42 -9.85 18.04
C GLY A 16 2.56 -10.79 16.82
N TYR A 17 2.40 -10.41 15.55
CA TYR A 17 1.95 -9.18 14.89
C TYR A 17 1.53 -9.52 13.43
N LYS A 18 0.89 -8.59 12.73
CA LYS A 18 0.79 -8.55 11.25
C LYS A 18 0.73 -7.08 10.83
N LEU A 19 1.86 -6.53 10.40
CA LEU A 19 1.99 -5.13 9.99
C LEU A 19 1.50 -4.99 8.54
N ARG A 20 0.75 -3.92 8.23
CA ARG A 20 0.25 -3.67 6.87
C ARG A 20 0.71 -2.30 6.37
N VAL A 21 1.26 -2.26 5.17
CA VAL A 21 1.57 -1.04 4.42
C VAL A 21 0.48 -0.88 3.36
N LEU A 22 -0.39 0.11 3.55
CA LEU A 22 -1.47 0.46 2.64
C LEU A 22 -1.03 1.62 1.76
N ALA A 23 -0.77 1.39 0.48
CA ALA A 23 -0.50 2.43 -0.50
C ALA A 23 -1.80 2.78 -1.24
N VAL A 24 -2.18 4.05 -1.16
CA VAL A 24 -3.50 4.59 -1.56
C VAL A 24 -3.31 5.91 -2.31
N MET A 25 -4.26 6.26 -3.18
CA MET A 25 -4.33 7.57 -3.85
C MET A 25 -5.30 8.48 -3.11
N SER A 26 -4.98 9.76 -2.93
CA SER A 26 -5.76 10.76 -2.17
C SER A 26 -6.38 11.85 -3.04
N GLY A 27 -7.30 12.61 -2.46
CA GLY A 27 -8.09 13.62 -3.17
C GLY A 27 -9.12 12.95 -4.08
N GLU A 28 -9.48 13.60 -5.20
CA GLU A 28 -10.42 13.04 -6.20
C GLU A 28 -10.02 11.62 -6.65
N LYS A 29 -8.71 11.35 -6.71
CA LYS A 29 -8.15 10.05 -7.13
C LYS A 29 -8.36 8.91 -6.12
N TRP A 30 -8.95 9.16 -4.94
CA TRP A 30 -9.21 8.14 -3.92
C TRP A 30 -10.37 7.20 -4.30
N HIS A 31 -11.41 7.73 -4.95
CA HIS A 31 -12.67 7.03 -5.24
C HIS A 31 -12.82 6.57 -6.70
N HIS A 32 -11.81 5.89 -7.25
CA HIS A 32 -11.87 5.39 -8.64
C HIS A 32 -11.50 3.90 -8.77
N PRO A 33 -12.02 3.20 -9.80
CA PRO A 33 -11.69 1.80 -10.08
C PRO A 33 -10.29 1.65 -10.70
N LYS A 34 -9.70 0.44 -10.61
CA LYS A 34 -8.35 0.09 -11.13
C LYS A 34 -8.06 0.57 -12.55
N CYS A 35 -9.05 0.57 -13.42
CA CYS A 35 -8.93 0.97 -14.83
C CYS A 35 -8.70 2.48 -15.04
N TRP A 36 -9.03 3.32 -14.05
CA TRP A 36 -8.82 4.77 -14.11
C TRP A 36 -7.34 5.15 -13.92
N TYR A 37 -6.57 4.34 -13.22
CA TYR A 37 -5.15 4.59 -12.94
C TYR A 37 -4.27 4.05 -14.08
N SER A 38 -3.39 4.91 -14.60
CA SER A 38 -2.39 4.51 -15.59
C SER A 38 -1.49 3.38 -15.08
N LYS A 39 -0.88 2.63 -16.00
CA LYS A 39 0.13 1.62 -15.63
C LYS A 39 1.26 2.25 -14.80
N GLU A 40 1.80 3.37 -15.26
CA GLU A 40 2.86 4.13 -14.59
C GLU A 40 2.51 4.50 -13.14
N LEU A 41 1.28 4.97 -12.87
CA LEU A 41 0.86 5.35 -11.52
C LEU A 41 0.73 4.14 -10.59
N ARG A 42 0.24 3.01 -11.11
CA ARG A 42 0.15 1.75 -10.37
C ARG A 42 1.54 1.19 -10.05
N ASP A 43 2.46 1.25 -11.01
CA ASP A 43 3.84 0.78 -10.82
C ASP A 43 4.59 1.68 -9.81
N LYS A 44 4.40 3.01 -9.84
CA LYS A 44 4.91 3.95 -8.82
C LYS A 44 4.38 3.67 -7.41
N LEU A 45 3.10 3.29 -7.27
CA LEU A 45 2.53 2.92 -5.97
C LEU A 45 3.13 1.61 -5.44
N LYS A 46 3.32 0.61 -6.30
CA LYS A 46 4.02 -0.64 -5.96
C LYS A 46 5.44 -0.38 -5.48
N GLU A 47 6.20 0.41 -6.24
CA GLU A 47 7.58 0.74 -5.91
C GLU A 47 7.70 1.41 -4.53
N ARG A 48 6.82 2.38 -4.22
CA ARG A 48 6.79 3.05 -2.91
C ARG A 48 6.36 2.13 -1.78
N ALA A 49 5.35 1.29 -1.98
CA ALA A 49 4.89 0.34 -0.98
C ALA A 49 6.00 -0.69 -0.64
N SER A 50 6.67 -1.23 -1.65
CA SER A 50 7.83 -2.13 -1.50
C SER A 50 9.01 -1.44 -0.81
N ARG A 51 9.28 -0.17 -1.13
CA ARG A 51 10.33 0.61 -0.46
C ARG A 51 10.06 0.76 1.03
N VAL A 52 8.85 1.18 1.40
CA VAL A 52 8.44 1.31 2.81
C VAL A 52 8.42 -0.05 3.52
N ALA A 53 8.04 -1.13 2.82
CA ALA A 53 8.14 -2.48 3.37
C ALA A 53 9.59 -2.88 3.68
N HIS A 54 10.53 -2.63 2.77
CA HIS A 54 11.95 -2.91 2.99
C HIS A 54 12.57 -2.02 4.08
N GLU A 55 12.17 -0.75 4.19
CA GLU A 55 12.54 0.13 5.31
C GLU A 55 12.07 -0.46 6.65
N LEU A 56 10.81 -0.88 6.75
CA LEU A 56 10.25 -1.47 7.98
C LEU A 56 10.95 -2.79 8.36
N ILE A 57 11.38 -3.60 7.39
CA ILE A 57 12.17 -4.80 7.64
C ILE A 57 13.59 -4.44 8.11
N LYS A 58 14.24 -3.47 7.46
CA LYS A 58 15.57 -2.98 7.86
C LYS A 58 15.57 -2.32 9.26
N GLU A 59 14.47 -1.70 9.64
CA GLU A 59 14.23 -1.14 10.98
C GLU A 59 13.88 -2.22 12.04
N GLY A 60 13.82 -3.50 11.68
CA GLY A 60 13.45 -4.59 12.61
C GLY A 60 11.98 -4.59 13.05
N LYS A 61 11.11 -3.83 12.37
CA LYS A 61 9.65 -3.75 12.66
C LYS A 61 8.85 -4.85 11.97
N ALA A 62 9.48 -5.58 11.06
CA ALA A 62 9.03 -6.81 10.45
C ALA A 62 10.24 -7.66 10.03
N ASN A 63 10.03 -8.94 9.74
CA ASN A 63 11.05 -9.87 9.27
C ASN A 63 11.02 -10.03 7.74
N ARG A 64 9.82 -10.05 7.12
CA ARG A 64 9.62 -10.29 5.68
C ARG A 64 8.30 -9.73 5.15
N VAL A 65 8.22 -9.61 3.83
CA VAL A 65 6.96 -9.51 3.10
C VAL A 65 6.29 -10.89 3.09
N VAL A 66 5.02 -10.95 3.48
CA VAL A 66 4.19 -12.17 3.47
C VAL A 66 3.33 -12.23 2.22
N PHE A 67 2.67 -11.12 1.88
CA PHE A 67 1.72 -11.07 0.77
C PHE A 67 1.52 -9.64 0.28
N VAL A 68 1.70 -9.41 -1.01
CA VAL A 68 1.30 -8.16 -1.68
C VAL A 68 -0.11 -8.36 -2.21
N ASP A 69 -1.08 -7.82 -1.47
CA ASP A 69 -2.46 -7.83 -1.89
C ASP A 69 -2.69 -6.68 -2.87
N GLU A 70 -2.68 -7.04 -4.16
CA GLU A 70 -3.19 -6.16 -5.20
C GLU A 70 -4.71 -6.29 -5.33
N ILE A 71 -5.34 -7.37 -4.86
CA ILE A 71 -6.65 -7.87 -5.30
C ILE A 71 -7.85 -7.20 -4.59
N HIS A 72 -7.62 -6.28 -3.66
CA HIS A 72 -8.66 -5.40 -3.09
C HIS A 72 -9.22 -4.37 -4.11
N PHE A 73 -9.75 -4.88 -5.23
CA PHE A 73 -10.42 -4.16 -6.32
C PHE A 73 -11.93 -4.42 -6.37
N GLU A 74 -12.45 -5.36 -5.57
CA GLU A 74 -13.87 -5.78 -5.63
C GLU A 74 -14.81 -4.85 -4.84
N VAL A 75 -14.29 -4.13 -3.85
CA VAL A 75 -15.03 -3.04 -3.20
C VAL A 75 -14.94 -1.81 -4.10
N LYS A 76 -16.09 -1.34 -4.59
CA LYS A 76 -16.16 -0.06 -5.32
C LYS A 76 -15.50 1.06 -4.50
N ASP A 77 -14.92 2.01 -5.23
CA ASP A 77 -14.50 3.32 -4.73
C ASP A 77 -13.24 3.37 -3.85
N HIS A 78 -12.36 2.35 -3.81
CA HIS A 78 -11.14 2.37 -2.97
C HIS A 78 -9.92 1.66 -3.57
N PHE A 79 -9.16 2.32 -4.45
CA PHE A 79 -7.86 1.79 -4.89
C PHE A 79 -6.86 1.77 -3.73
N HIS A 80 -6.48 0.57 -3.29
CA HIS A 80 -5.39 0.37 -2.37
C HIS A 80 -4.55 -0.86 -2.71
N LEU A 81 -3.25 -0.74 -2.46
CA LEU A 81 -2.29 -1.83 -2.51
C LEU A 81 -1.87 -2.13 -1.07
N GLN A 82 -2.06 -3.36 -0.59
CA GLN A 82 -1.75 -3.74 0.79
C GLN A 82 -0.58 -4.72 0.83
N VAL A 83 0.60 -4.24 1.23
CA VAL A 83 1.75 -5.10 1.53
C VAL A 83 1.65 -5.58 2.98
N ASN A 84 1.47 -6.89 3.16
CA ASN A 84 1.39 -7.54 4.46
C ASN A 84 2.78 -7.99 4.89
N LEU A 85 3.16 -7.66 6.12
CA LEU A 85 4.45 -7.92 6.73
C LEU A 85 4.29 -8.73 8.02
N MET A 86 5.31 -9.53 8.33
CA MET A 86 5.50 -10.34 9.54
C MET A 86 6.98 -10.25 9.93
#